data_AF-A0A962YB65-F1
#
_entry.id   AF-A0A962YB65-F1
#
_cell.length_a   1.000
_cell.length_b   1.000
_cell.length_c   1.000
_cell.angle_alpha   90.00
_cell.angle_beta   90.00
_cell.angle_gamma   90.00
#
_symmetry.space_group_name_H-M   'P 1'
#
loop_
_entity.id
_entity.type
_entity.pdbx_description
1 polymer ?
#
loop_
_entity_poly.entity_id
_entity_poly.type
_entity_poly.pdbx_seq_one_letter_code
_entity_poly.pdbx_strand_id
1 'polypeptide(L)'
;FTKPLGTQYAGPFVQIQRMANPLFNELIIGTGDKDRFSMSQPKDDAQFASYALDPVLARVLNAIYGPALPIPAPPRVDLLPLVQYLPPIAAEGTPVGPIADLLRLNTGVSPTPSDSRSRLGLLGGDPAGYPNGRRVSDDVTDIAARVVAGVLAGGEFGGFP
;
A
#
# COMPACT_ATOMS: atom_id res chain seq x y z
N PHE A 1 17.81 29.93 -33.27
CA PHE A 1 17.03 28.75 -32.84
C PHE A 1 15.71 29.23 -32.29
N THR A 2 14.62 29.00 -33.02
CA THR A 2 13.27 29.40 -32.66
C THR A 2 12.83 28.57 -31.46
N LYS A 3 12.45 29.22 -30.36
CA LYS A 3 11.86 28.59 -29.17
C LYS A 3 10.57 27.88 -29.61
N PRO A 4 10.43 26.55 -29.43
CA PRO A 4 9.17 25.89 -29.73
C PRO A 4 8.07 26.50 -28.85
N LEU A 5 6.92 26.77 -29.45
CA LEU A 5 5.71 27.26 -28.78
C LEU A 5 5.44 26.38 -27.56
N GLY A 6 5.36 26.99 -26.38
CA GLY A 6 5.11 26.27 -25.14
C GLY A 6 3.76 25.56 -25.22
N THR A 7 3.74 24.26 -24.97
CA THR A 7 2.53 23.46 -24.84
C THR A 7 1.61 24.13 -23.81
N GLN A 8 0.54 24.77 -24.26
CA GLN A 8 -0.49 25.28 -23.38
C GLN A 8 -1.38 24.10 -22.98
N TYR A 9 -1.28 23.68 -21.72
CA TYR A 9 -2.26 22.80 -21.12
C TYR A 9 -3.57 23.58 -20.98
N ALA A 10 -4.60 23.20 -21.75
CA ALA A 10 -5.93 23.79 -21.70
C ALA A 10 -6.98 22.70 -21.44
N GLY A 11 -7.98 23.00 -20.62
CA GLY A 11 -9.03 22.07 -20.21
C GLY A 11 -9.14 21.92 -18.69
N PRO A 12 -10.13 21.16 -18.20
CA PRO A 12 -10.27 20.88 -16.77
C PRO A 12 -9.08 20.08 -16.25
N PHE A 13 -8.72 20.26 -14.98
CA PHE A 13 -7.71 19.44 -14.32
C PHE A 13 -8.13 17.97 -14.35
N VAL A 14 -7.22 17.11 -14.77
CA VAL A 14 -7.41 15.66 -14.81
C VAL A 14 -6.39 14.99 -13.88
N GLN A 15 -6.83 13.94 -13.20
CA GLN A 15 -5.94 13.13 -12.37
C GLN A 15 -5.03 12.32 -13.29
N ILE A 16 -3.71 12.48 -13.13
CA ILE A 16 -2.71 11.79 -13.96
C ILE A 16 -2.15 10.57 -13.24
N GLN A 17 -2.00 10.66 -11.91
CA GLN A 17 -1.50 9.60 -11.05
C GLN A 17 -2.14 9.73 -9.67
N ARG A 18 -2.34 8.59 -9.03
CA ARG A 18 -2.70 8.49 -7.62
C ARG A 18 -1.48 7.99 -6.87
N MET A 19 -1.22 8.49 -5.68
CA MET A 19 -0.01 8.15 -4.88
C MET A 19 -0.36 7.91 -3.40
N ALA A 20 -1.61 7.52 -3.14
CA ALA A 20 -2.12 7.35 -1.79
C ALA A 20 -1.45 6.18 -1.08
N ASN A 21 -1.27 5.01 -1.71
CA ASN A 21 -0.55 3.86 -1.17
C ASN A 21 0.54 3.40 -2.15
N PRO A 22 1.84 3.65 -1.85
CA PRO A 22 2.96 3.29 -2.70
C PRO A 22 3.02 1.80 -3.01
N LEU A 23 2.71 0.95 -2.03
CA LEU A 23 2.63 -0.50 -2.23
C LEU A 23 1.58 -0.82 -3.30
N PHE A 24 0.41 -0.20 -3.22
CA PHE A 24 -0.65 -0.48 -4.17
C PHE A 24 -0.31 0.02 -5.57
N ASN A 25 0.16 1.26 -5.66
CA ASN A 25 0.28 1.97 -6.94
C ASN A 25 1.50 1.55 -7.76
N GLU A 26 2.57 1.10 -7.12
CA GLU A 26 3.78 0.67 -7.82
C GLU A 26 3.96 -0.85 -7.88
N LEU A 27 3.50 -1.59 -6.87
CA LEU A 27 3.87 -3.00 -6.71
C LEU A 27 2.71 -3.98 -6.95
N ILE A 28 1.49 -3.57 -6.62
CA ILE A 28 0.32 -4.45 -6.69
C ILE A 28 -0.43 -4.26 -8.01
N ILE A 29 -0.73 -3.02 -8.41
CA ILE A 29 -1.41 -2.76 -9.68
C ILE A 29 -0.52 -3.14 -10.86
N GLY A 30 -1.04 -4.01 -11.73
CA GLY A 30 -0.33 -4.45 -12.93
C GLY A 30 -0.10 -3.31 -13.93
N THR A 31 0.99 -3.40 -14.68
CA THR A 31 1.37 -2.39 -15.69
C THR A 31 0.31 -2.17 -16.76
N GLY A 32 -0.45 -3.21 -17.13
CA GLY A 32 -1.53 -3.12 -18.12
C GLY A 32 -2.74 -2.29 -17.68
N ASP A 33 -2.97 -2.17 -16.37
CA ASP A 33 -4.09 -1.41 -15.80
C ASP A 33 -3.65 -0.13 -15.08
N LYS A 34 -2.34 0.17 -15.07
CA LYS A 34 -1.77 1.30 -14.31
C LYS A 34 -2.36 2.64 -14.74
N ASP A 35 -2.44 2.89 -16.04
CA ASP A 35 -3.03 4.12 -16.57
C ASP A 35 -4.51 4.25 -16.20
N ARG A 36 -5.26 3.13 -16.27
CA ARG A 36 -6.67 3.08 -15.91
C ARG A 36 -6.88 3.36 -14.43
N PHE A 37 -6.11 2.73 -13.56
CA PHE A 37 -6.14 2.95 -12.11
C PHE A 37 -5.83 4.42 -11.78
N SER A 38 -4.84 5.00 -12.44
CA SER A 38 -4.41 6.37 -12.20
C SER A 38 -5.42 7.42 -12.66
N MET A 39 -6.25 7.11 -13.65
CA MET A 39 -7.34 7.98 -14.12
C MET A 39 -8.71 7.66 -13.48
N SER A 40 -8.87 6.53 -12.78
CA SER A 40 -10.13 6.17 -12.13
C SER A 40 -10.31 6.86 -10.79
N GLN A 41 -11.57 6.98 -10.35
CA GLN A 41 -11.89 7.49 -9.02
C GLN A 41 -11.72 6.37 -7.97
N PRO A 42 -11.22 6.66 -6.75
CA PRO A 42 -11.02 5.64 -5.71
C PRO A 42 -12.27 4.84 -5.33
N LYS A 43 -13.47 5.40 -5.52
CA LYS A 43 -14.75 4.70 -5.29
C LYS A 43 -14.93 3.47 -6.20
N ASP A 44 -14.21 3.43 -7.32
CA ASP A 44 -14.32 2.38 -8.33
C ASP A 44 -13.20 1.32 -8.18
N ASP A 45 -12.38 1.38 -7.12
CA ASP A 45 -11.19 0.54 -6.98
C ASP A 45 -11.46 -0.95 -6.80
N ALA A 46 -12.68 -1.32 -6.46
CA ALA A 46 -13.10 -2.72 -6.42
C ALA A 46 -12.85 -3.44 -7.76
N GLN A 47 -12.82 -2.71 -8.88
CA GLN A 47 -12.47 -3.27 -10.20
C GLN A 47 -11.03 -3.79 -10.30
N PHE A 48 -10.14 -3.38 -9.37
CA PHE A 48 -8.73 -3.80 -9.31
C PHE A 48 -8.44 -4.76 -8.15
N ALA A 49 -9.47 -5.22 -7.43
CA ALA A 49 -9.31 -6.06 -6.24
C ALA A 49 -8.54 -7.36 -6.51
N SER A 50 -8.62 -7.90 -7.74
CA SER A 50 -7.88 -9.10 -8.15
C SER A 50 -6.36 -8.96 -7.95
N TYR A 51 -5.80 -7.76 -8.16
CA TYR A 51 -4.38 -7.50 -7.95
C TYR A 51 -3.96 -7.64 -6.48
N ALA A 52 -4.81 -7.22 -5.54
CA ALA A 52 -4.55 -7.43 -4.12
C ALA A 52 -4.81 -8.87 -3.69
N LEU A 53 -5.82 -9.53 -4.25
CA LEU A 53 -6.15 -10.91 -3.89
C LEU A 53 -5.12 -11.90 -4.42
N ASP A 54 -4.46 -11.59 -5.54
CA ASP A 54 -3.36 -12.38 -6.10
C ASP A 54 -2.22 -11.48 -6.61
N PRO A 55 -1.36 -10.96 -5.71
CA PRO A 55 -0.28 -10.07 -6.09
C PRO A 55 0.79 -10.80 -6.91
N VAL A 56 1.12 -10.26 -8.08
CA VAL A 56 2.16 -10.83 -8.97
C VAL A 56 3.51 -10.95 -8.24
N LEU A 57 3.89 -9.96 -7.43
CA LEU A 57 5.13 -10.05 -6.65
C LEU A 57 5.14 -11.25 -5.69
N ALA A 58 4.01 -11.59 -5.05
CA ALA A 58 3.93 -12.77 -4.19
C ALA A 58 4.20 -14.06 -5.00
N ARG A 59 3.71 -14.12 -6.25
CA ARG A 59 3.97 -15.25 -7.16
C ARG A 59 5.43 -15.34 -7.57
N VAL A 60 6.07 -14.20 -7.88
CA VAL A 60 7.49 -14.14 -8.23
C VAL A 60 8.36 -14.57 -7.04
N LEU A 61 8.08 -14.05 -5.85
CA LEU A 61 8.81 -14.46 -4.63
C LEU A 61 8.63 -15.95 -4.35
N ASN A 62 7.41 -16.49 -4.50
CA ASN A 62 7.17 -17.92 -4.33
C ASN A 62 7.94 -18.77 -5.36
N ALA A 63 8.07 -18.29 -6.60
CA ALA A 63 8.84 -18.97 -7.65
C ALA A 63 10.35 -18.96 -7.40
N ILE A 64 10.89 -17.88 -6.83
CA ILE A 64 12.33 -17.73 -6.54
C ILE A 64 12.72 -18.48 -5.26
N TYR A 65 11.94 -18.33 -4.20
CA TYR A 65 12.29 -18.83 -2.86
C TYR A 65 11.64 -20.17 -2.51
N GLY A 66 10.65 -20.63 -3.31
CA GLY A 66 10.02 -21.93 -3.13
C GLY A 66 9.54 -22.17 -1.70
N PRO A 67 9.76 -23.37 -1.12
CA PRO A 67 9.29 -23.70 0.23
C PRO A 67 10.03 -22.95 1.34
N ALA A 68 11.11 -22.22 1.05
CA ALA A 68 11.87 -21.49 2.07
C ALA A 68 11.13 -20.26 2.60
N LEU A 69 10.17 -19.73 1.83
CA LEU A 69 9.31 -18.63 2.24
C LEU A 69 7.85 -19.09 2.08
N PRO A 70 7.13 -19.41 3.18
CA PRO A 70 5.76 -19.91 3.13
C PRO A 70 4.77 -18.78 2.82
N ILE A 71 4.80 -18.26 1.58
CA ILE A 71 3.92 -17.19 1.14
C ILE A 71 2.48 -17.70 1.09
N PRO A 72 1.50 -16.99 1.70
CA PRO A 72 0.11 -17.40 1.67
C PRO A 72 -0.42 -17.53 0.24
N ALA A 73 -1.16 -18.61 -0.02
CA ALA A 73 -1.86 -18.79 -1.29
C ALA A 73 -3.03 -17.78 -1.42
N PRO A 74 -3.34 -17.30 -2.63
CA PRO A 74 -4.56 -16.55 -2.89
C PRO A 74 -5.84 -17.32 -2.55
N PRO A 75 -6.91 -16.62 -2.13
CA PRO A 75 -7.04 -15.15 -2.06
C PRO A 75 -6.36 -14.50 -0.84
N ARG A 76 -5.58 -13.44 -1.07
CA ARG A 76 -4.84 -12.66 -0.05
C ARG A 76 -5.73 -11.66 0.69
N VAL A 77 -6.60 -12.19 1.55
CA VAL A 77 -7.50 -11.38 2.39
C VAL A 77 -6.78 -10.65 3.53
N ASP A 78 -5.55 -11.03 3.85
CA ASP A 78 -4.69 -10.36 4.83
C ASP A 78 -4.27 -8.94 4.41
N LEU A 79 -4.39 -8.60 3.11
CA LEU A 79 -4.10 -7.26 2.59
C LEU A 79 -5.30 -6.30 2.65
N LEU A 80 -6.50 -6.79 2.99
CA LEU A 80 -7.71 -5.97 3.05
C LEU A 80 -7.60 -4.75 3.97
N PRO A 81 -6.93 -4.80 5.15
CA PRO A 81 -6.77 -3.62 5.99
C PRO A 81 -6.11 -2.43 5.27
N LEU A 82 -5.28 -2.68 4.26
CA LEU A 82 -4.56 -1.63 3.50
C LEU A 82 -5.47 -0.87 2.53
N VAL A 83 -6.60 -1.45 2.12
CA VAL A 83 -7.55 -0.86 1.16
C VAL A 83 -8.89 -0.49 1.79
N GLN A 84 -9.28 -1.16 2.87
CA GLN A 84 -10.51 -0.86 3.60
C GLN A 84 -10.26 0.06 4.81
N TYR A 85 -8.99 0.25 5.21
CA TYR A 85 -8.58 1.04 6.38
C TYR A 85 -9.21 0.52 7.66
N LEU A 86 -8.79 -0.67 8.06
CA LEU A 86 -9.25 -1.35 9.26
C LEU A 86 -8.22 -1.19 10.39
N PRO A 87 -8.60 -1.39 11.66
CA PRO A 87 -7.63 -1.51 12.76
C PRO A 87 -6.57 -2.59 12.45
N PRO A 88 -5.30 -2.42 12.88
CA PRO A 88 -4.78 -1.32 13.72
C PRO A 88 -4.36 -0.05 12.95
N ILE A 89 -4.57 -0.02 11.63
CA ILE A 89 -4.24 1.16 10.81
C ILE A 89 -5.26 2.27 11.12
N ALA A 90 -6.55 1.95 11.12
CA ALA A 90 -7.57 2.87 11.57
C ALA A 90 -7.72 2.90 13.09
N ALA A 91 -8.36 3.94 13.61
CA ALA A 91 -8.76 3.98 15.01
C ALA A 91 -9.72 2.83 15.32
N GLU A 92 -9.67 2.30 16.54
CA GLU A 92 -10.59 1.27 16.99
C GLU A 92 -12.05 1.75 16.82
N GLY A 93 -12.93 0.86 16.36
CA GLY A 93 -14.33 1.20 16.07
C GLY A 93 -14.56 1.96 14.76
N THR A 94 -13.51 2.25 13.96
CA THR A 94 -13.70 2.82 12.62
C THR A 94 -14.51 1.85 11.74
N PRO A 95 -15.65 2.28 11.16
CA PRO A 95 -16.40 1.43 10.25
C PRO A 95 -15.58 1.02 9.03
N VAL A 96 -15.87 -0.18 8.51
CA VAL A 96 -15.24 -0.69 7.28
C VAL A 96 -15.43 0.33 6.15
N GLY A 97 -14.32 0.85 5.62
CA GLY A 97 -14.36 1.74 4.47
C GLY A 97 -14.58 0.98 3.16
N PRO A 98 -14.93 1.68 2.06
CA PRO A 98 -14.90 1.06 0.74
C PRO A 98 -13.48 0.59 0.41
N ILE A 99 -13.36 -0.44 -0.43
CA ILE A 99 -12.09 -0.81 -1.06
C ILE A 99 -11.65 0.39 -1.89
N ALA A 100 -10.64 1.10 -1.42
CA ALA A 100 -10.12 2.29 -2.08
C ALA A 100 -8.68 2.58 -1.64
N ASP A 101 -7.79 2.85 -2.60
CA ASP A 101 -6.49 3.46 -2.32
C ASP A 101 -6.67 4.97 -2.07
N LEU A 102 -6.75 5.32 -0.78
CA LEU A 102 -6.92 6.68 -0.27
C LEU A 102 -5.86 6.99 0.78
N LEU A 103 -5.39 8.24 0.80
CA LEU A 103 -4.51 8.71 1.87
C LEU A 103 -5.37 8.89 3.12
N ARG A 104 -5.14 8.02 4.11
CA ARG A 104 -5.83 8.07 5.41
C ARG A 104 -4.78 8.04 6.51
N LEU A 105 -4.96 8.91 7.50
CA LEU A 105 -4.07 9.09 8.65
C LEU A 105 -4.90 8.94 9.93
N ASN A 106 -4.44 8.11 10.85
CA ASN A 106 -5.05 7.97 12.16
C ASN A 106 -4.53 9.07 13.10
N THR A 107 -5.32 10.13 13.28
CA THR A 107 -4.96 11.26 14.15
C THR A 107 -5.11 10.96 15.65
N GLY A 108 -5.63 9.78 16.01
CA GLY A 108 -5.65 9.31 17.40
C GLY A 108 -4.29 8.80 17.88
N VAL A 109 -3.33 8.62 16.98
CA VAL A 109 -1.97 8.18 17.30
C VAL A 109 -1.05 9.39 17.40
N SER A 110 -0.41 9.57 18.56
CA SER A 110 0.58 10.63 18.75
C SER A 110 1.81 10.42 17.86
N PRO A 111 2.42 11.49 17.30
CA PRO A 111 3.64 11.37 16.51
C PRO A 111 4.82 10.81 17.33
N THR A 112 5.52 9.82 16.78
CA THR A 112 6.75 9.27 17.40
C THR A 112 7.94 10.23 17.20
N PRO A 113 8.64 10.63 18.29
CA PRO A 113 9.87 11.43 18.22
C PRO A 113 10.93 10.79 17.31
N SER A 114 11.72 11.59 16.60
CA SER A 114 12.60 11.11 15.51
C SER A 114 13.61 10.05 15.92
N ASP A 115 14.15 10.17 17.14
CA ASP A 115 15.12 9.24 17.74
C ASP A 115 14.52 7.88 18.13
N SER A 116 13.20 7.83 18.26
CA SER A 116 12.44 6.66 18.74
C SER A 116 11.66 5.97 17.62
N ARG A 117 11.75 6.48 16.37
CA ARG A 117 11.02 5.93 15.23
C ARG A 117 11.54 4.57 14.84
N SER A 118 10.63 3.61 14.68
CA SER A 118 10.97 2.36 14.02
C SER A 118 10.97 2.55 12.51
N ARG A 119 12.04 2.13 11.82
CA ARG A 119 12.07 2.12 10.34
C ARG A 119 11.01 1.21 9.73
N LEU A 120 10.57 0.19 10.48
CA LEU A 120 9.51 -0.74 10.05
C LEU A 120 8.09 -0.21 10.36
N GLY A 121 7.98 1.01 10.90
CA GLY A 121 6.69 1.64 11.20
C GLY A 121 5.80 0.71 12.02
N LEU A 122 4.56 0.52 11.54
CA LEU A 122 3.56 -0.30 12.21
C LEU A 122 4.05 -1.75 12.41
N LEU A 123 4.75 -2.34 11.44
CA LEU A 123 5.34 -3.69 11.57
C LEU A 123 6.42 -3.77 12.66
N GLY A 124 7.03 -2.64 12.99
CA GLY A 124 8.02 -2.53 14.05
C GLY A 124 7.46 -2.05 15.39
N GLY A 125 6.14 -2.10 15.58
CA GLY A 125 5.46 -1.67 16.81
C GLY A 125 5.31 -0.15 16.96
N ASP A 126 5.57 0.62 15.90
CA ASP A 126 5.44 2.08 15.90
C ASP A 126 4.18 2.50 15.12
N PRO A 127 3.03 2.70 15.79
CA PRO A 127 1.75 2.94 15.13
C PRO A 127 1.69 4.29 14.39
N ALA A 128 2.64 5.19 14.65
CA ALA A 128 2.77 6.48 13.97
C ALA A 128 3.61 6.39 12.68
N GLY A 129 4.10 5.21 12.31
CA GLY A 129 4.79 4.95 11.04
C GLY A 129 3.88 4.44 9.94
N TYR A 130 4.45 4.17 8.78
CA TYR A 130 3.71 3.65 7.62
C TYR A 130 2.89 2.39 8.00
N PRO A 131 1.61 2.29 7.57
CA PRO A 131 0.91 3.16 6.61
C PRO A 131 0.23 4.41 7.21
N ASN A 132 0.16 4.56 8.54
CA ASN A 132 -0.45 5.72 9.19
C ASN A 132 0.41 6.99 9.00
N GLY A 133 1.68 6.91 9.37
CA GLY A 133 2.65 7.97 9.14
C GLY A 133 3.40 7.79 7.82
N ARG A 134 3.68 8.89 7.13
CA ARG A 134 4.52 8.88 5.93
C ARG A 134 5.80 9.63 6.20
N ARG A 135 6.61 9.02 7.03
CA ARG A 135 7.87 9.60 7.49
C ARG A 135 8.94 9.16 6.51
N VAL A 136 9.83 10.07 6.14
CA VAL A 136 10.95 9.77 5.24
C VAL A 136 11.89 8.69 5.82
N SER A 137 11.86 8.49 7.14
CA SER A 137 12.62 7.46 7.85
C SER A 137 12.02 6.04 7.76
N ASP A 138 10.78 5.90 7.29
CA ASP A 138 10.13 4.59 7.19
C ASP A 138 10.64 3.86 5.93
N ASP A 139 11.09 2.61 6.10
CA ASP A 139 11.55 1.75 5.02
C ASP A 139 10.34 1.11 4.32
N VAL A 140 9.62 1.92 3.54
CA VAL A 140 8.38 1.52 2.86
C VAL A 140 8.62 0.31 1.96
N THR A 141 9.81 0.17 1.37
CA THR A 141 10.16 -0.97 0.51
C THR A 141 10.24 -2.26 1.31
N ASP A 142 10.97 -2.28 2.43
CA ASP A 142 11.04 -3.47 3.29
C ASP A 142 9.67 -3.83 3.89
N ILE A 143 8.93 -2.82 4.36
CA ILE A 143 7.55 -3.01 4.86
C ILE A 143 6.65 -3.63 3.79
N ALA A 144 6.64 -3.06 2.57
CA ALA A 144 5.86 -3.55 1.44
C ALA A 144 6.23 -4.99 1.06
N ALA A 145 7.53 -5.30 1.00
CA ALA A 145 8.02 -6.63 0.65
C ALA A 145 7.57 -7.68 1.69
N ARG A 146 7.66 -7.38 2.98
CA ARG A 146 7.21 -8.28 4.06
C ARG A 146 5.70 -8.48 4.06
N VAL A 147 4.94 -7.42 3.80
CA VAL A 147 3.47 -7.49 3.65
C VAL A 147 3.09 -8.40 2.48
N VAL A 148 3.72 -8.23 1.31
CA VAL A 148 3.48 -9.11 0.16
C VAL A 148 3.95 -10.54 0.45
N ALA A 149 5.04 -10.74 1.18
CA ALA A 149 5.52 -12.05 1.59
C ALA A 149 4.60 -12.75 2.61
N GLY A 150 3.69 -12.01 3.27
CA GLY A 150 2.66 -12.59 4.14
C GLY A 150 2.83 -12.33 5.63
N VAL A 151 3.61 -11.34 6.07
CA VAL A 151 3.79 -11.01 7.50
C VAL A 151 2.45 -10.78 8.23
N LEU A 152 1.42 -10.30 7.52
CA LEU A 152 0.08 -10.04 8.07
C LEU A 152 -0.78 -11.31 8.20
N ALA A 153 -0.41 -12.42 7.56
CA ALA A 153 -1.15 -13.68 7.58
C ALA A 153 -0.71 -14.62 8.72
N GLY A 154 0.33 -14.27 9.49
CA GLY A 154 0.94 -15.12 10.51
C GLY A 154 1.94 -16.16 9.95
N GLY A 155 2.53 -16.99 10.81
CA GLY A 155 3.49 -18.06 10.44
C GLY A 155 4.95 -17.79 10.87
N GLU A 156 5.92 -18.57 10.34
CA GLU A 156 7.37 -18.46 10.70
C GLU A 156 7.98 -17.08 10.42
N PHE A 157 7.40 -16.32 9.49
CA PHE A 157 7.76 -14.92 9.19
C PHE A 157 6.70 -13.91 9.67
N GLY A 158 5.66 -14.38 10.38
CA GLY A 158 4.45 -13.63 10.75
C GLY A 158 4.50 -12.93 12.10
N GLY A 159 5.68 -12.52 12.55
CA GLY A 159 5.81 -11.72 13.77
C GLY A 159 5.48 -10.26 13.51
N PHE A 160 4.19 -9.92 13.52
CA PHE A 160 3.75 -8.58 13.86
C PHE A 160 3.70 -8.49 15.41
N PRO A 161 4.35 -7.50 16.05
CA PRO A 161 4.34 -7.37 17.50
C PRO A 161 2.95 -7.08 18.07
#